data_AF-A0A7I7XUP2-F1
#
_entry.id   AF-A0A7I7XUP2-F1
#
_cell.length_a   1.000
_cell.length_b   1.000
_cell.length_c   1.000
_cell.angle_alpha   90.00
_cell.angle_beta   90.00
_cell.angle_gamma   90.00
#
_symmetry.space_group_name_H-M   'P 1'
#
loop_
_entity.id
_entity.type
_entity.pdbx_description
1 polymer ?
#
loop_
_entity_poly.entity_id
_entity_poly.type
_entity_poly.pdbx_seq_one_letter_code
_entity_poly.pdbx_strand_id
1 'polypeptide(L)'
;MALPAVEFRYLDQIHSPFSGIPAGLDDEGVNHEDPTLLFVYCGDVSEWSYVSPRFPSEFTRFIDNVEVDEVAQSLDIDGAVLLVVDTDWNGIDYYAFAPADSEIRFSEGVQFAGNAIE
;
A
#
# COMPACT_ATOMS: atom_id res chain seq x y z
N MET A 1 8.79 6.66 -11.35
CA MET A 1 9.54 5.39 -11.26
C MET A 1 8.70 4.51 -10.37
N ALA A 2 8.31 3.31 -10.85
CA ALA A 2 7.46 2.42 -10.06
C ALA A 2 8.11 2.10 -8.70
N LEU A 3 7.28 1.89 -7.68
CA LEU A 3 7.77 1.54 -6.35
C LEU A 3 8.64 0.28 -6.41
N PRO A 4 9.84 0.29 -5.79
CA PRO A 4 10.63 -0.92 -5.67
C PRO A 4 9.88 -1.94 -4.81
N ALA A 5 9.58 -3.10 -5.39
CA ALA A 5 8.91 -4.20 -4.70
C ALA A 5 9.94 -5.20 -4.16
N VAL A 6 9.72 -5.65 -2.93
CA VAL A 6 10.50 -6.71 -2.29
C VAL A 6 9.55 -7.84 -1.93
N GLU A 7 9.75 -8.99 -2.56
CA GLU A 7 8.93 -10.19 -2.37
C GLU A 7 9.62 -11.15 -1.41
N PHE A 8 8.92 -11.58 -0.36
CA PHE A 8 9.45 -12.56 0.59
C PHE A 8 8.33 -13.29 1.32
N ARG A 9 8.65 -14.47 1.85
CA ARG A 9 7.74 -15.25 2.68
C ARG A 9 7.97 -14.94 4.14
N TYR A 10 6.92 -14.54 4.84
CA TYR A 10 6.98 -14.20 6.26
C TYR A 10 5.62 -14.41 6.92
N LEU A 11 5.63 -14.96 8.14
CA LEU A 11 4.42 -15.35 8.87
C LEU A 11 4.20 -14.52 10.14
N ASP A 12 5.10 -13.59 10.42
CA ASP A 12 5.09 -12.78 11.64
C ASP A 12 4.82 -11.31 11.30
N GLN A 13 4.84 -10.42 12.30
CA GLN A 13 4.42 -9.04 12.13
C GLN A 13 5.39 -8.25 11.24
N ILE A 14 4.85 -7.55 10.25
CA ILE A 14 5.64 -6.67 9.38
C ILE A 14 5.87 -5.34 10.08
N HIS A 15 7.11 -4.91 10.15
CA HIS A 15 7.50 -3.61 10.70
C HIS A 15 7.87 -2.64 9.59
N SER A 16 7.52 -1.37 9.78
CA SER A 16 7.97 -0.31 8.89
C SER A 16 9.50 -0.24 8.89
N PRO A 17 10.14 -0.21 7.72
CA PRO A 17 11.59 -0.05 7.62
C PRO A 17 12.06 1.35 8.02
N PHE A 18 11.16 2.33 8.14
CA PHE A 18 11.50 3.72 8.45
C PHE A 18 11.30 4.06 9.93
N SER A 19 10.18 3.65 10.52
CA SER A 19 9.82 3.98 11.89
C SER A 19 10.08 2.83 12.88
N GLY A 20 10.17 1.59 12.39
CA GLY A 20 10.21 0.38 13.22
C GLY A 20 8.86 0.00 13.85
N ILE A 21 7.81 0.78 13.60
CA ILE A 21 6.46 0.53 14.12
C ILE A 21 5.83 -0.63 13.33
N PRO A 22 5.14 -1.56 14.00
CA PRO A 22 4.45 -2.65 13.31
C PRO A 22 3.30 -2.12 12.45
N ALA A 23 3.17 -2.65 11.24
CA ALA A 23 2.15 -2.26 10.26
C ALA A 23 0.78 -2.85 10.59
N GLY A 24 0.73 -4.04 11.20
CA GLY A 24 -0.49 -4.63 11.75
C GLY A 24 -0.38 -4.77 13.25
N LEU A 25 -1.52 -4.85 13.93
CA LEU A 25 -1.69 -5.27 15.31
C LEU A 25 -2.27 -6.69 15.27
N ASP A 26 -1.64 -7.65 15.97
CA ASP A 26 -1.99 -9.08 15.97
C ASP A 26 -3.49 -9.40 16.09
N ASP A 27 -4.27 -8.55 16.78
CA ASP A 27 -5.69 -8.77 17.08
C ASP A 27 -6.60 -7.56 16.73
N GLU A 28 -6.04 -6.41 16.31
CA GLU A 28 -6.77 -5.13 16.18
C GLU A 28 -6.74 -4.51 14.77
N GLY A 29 -6.20 -5.22 13.78
CA GLY A 29 -6.14 -4.75 12.40
C GLY A 29 -4.92 -3.88 12.13
N VAL A 30 -5.01 -2.91 11.22
CA VAL A 30 -3.85 -2.12 10.79
C VAL A 30 -3.47 -1.07 11.83
N ASN A 31 -2.17 -0.85 12.02
CA ASN A 31 -1.69 0.21 12.90
C ASN A 31 -1.77 1.58 12.21
N HIS A 32 -2.76 2.39 12.61
CA HIS A 32 -2.98 3.74 12.08
C HIS A 32 -1.99 4.79 12.65
N GLU A 33 -1.20 4.44 13.66
CA GLU A 33 -0.25 5.37 14.30
C GLU A 33 1.05 5.52 13.50
N ASP A 34 1.30 4.67 12.51
CA ASP A 34 2.51 4.75 11.70
C ASP A 34 2.38 5.78 10.56
N PRO A 35 3.12 6.91 10.60
CA PRO A 35 3.04 7.93 9.54
C PRO A 35 3.76 7.50 8.24
N THR A 36 4.51 6.40 8.30
CA THR A 36 5.30 5.89 7.17
C THR A 36 4.55 4.83 6.35
N LEU A 37 3.48 4.27 6.91
CA LEU A 37 2.61 3.32 6.24
C LEU A 37 1.69 4.07 5.27
N LEU A 38 1.74 3.66 4.01
CA LEU A 38 0.92 4.23 2.95
C LEU A 38 -0.36 3.43 2.78
N PHE A 39 -0.26 2.11 2.61
CA PHE A 39 -1.44 1.25 2.50
C PHE A 39 -1.11 -0.18 2.88
N VAL A 40 -2.16 -0.93 3.19
CA VAL A 40 -2.14 -2.38 3.38
C VAL A 40 -3.24 -2.99 2.53
N TYR A 41 -2.89 -3.92 1.67
CA TYR A 41 -3.84 -4.70 0.87
C TYR A 41 -3.69 -6.18 1.23
N CYS A 42 -4.79 -6.80 1.64
CA CYS A 42 -4.83 -8.20 2.06
C CYS A 42 -5.24 -9.07 0.87
N GLY A 43 -4.34 -9.94 0.42
CA GLY A 43 -4.56 -10.76 -0.77
C GLY A 43 -5.61 -11.85 -0.57
N ASP A 44 -5.71 -12.40 0.65
CA ASP A 44 -6.67 -13.45 0.99
C ASP A 44 -8.11 -13.06 0.68
N VAL A 45 -8.48 -11.86 1.13
CA VAL A 45 -9.83 -11.30 1.01
C VAL A 45 -9.94 -10.28 -0.13
N SER A 46 -8.84 -10.03 -0.84
CA SER A 46 -8.74 -9.04 -1.92
C SER A 46 -9.24 -7.64 -1.50
N GLU A 47 -8.91 -7.22 -0.27
CA GLU A 47 -9.46 -6.01 0.36
C GLU A 47 -8.34 -5.05 0.81
N TRP A 48 -8.61 -3.75 0.69
CA TRP A 48 -7.79 -2.70 1.26
C TRP A 48 -8.03 -2.59 2.76
N SER A 49 -7.12 -3.17 3.56
CA SER A 49 -7.20 -3.13 5.01
C SER A 49 -6.88 -1.74 5.57
N TYR A 50 -6.03 -0.97 4.87
CA TYR A 50 -5.70 0.40 5.25
C TYR A 50 -5.24 1.23 4.06
N VAL A 51 -5.63 2.51 4.08
CA VAL A 51 -5.13 3.53 3.16
C VAL A 51 -4.83 4.79 3.98
N SER A 52 -3.62 5.30 3.84
CA SER A 52 -3.12 6.45 4.58
C SER A 52 -3.88 7.71 4.18
N PRO A 53 -4.23 8.58 5.14
CA PRO A 53 -4.84 9.89 4.85
C PRO A 53 -3.89 10.83 4.09
N ARG A 54 -2.62 10.46 3.91
CA ARG A 54 -1.67 11.18 3.06
C ARG A 54 -2.06 11.13 1.58
N PHE A 55 -2.83 10.13 1.16
CA PHE A 55 -3.35 10.06 -0.19
C PHE A 55 -4.45 11.11 -0.43
N PRO A 56 -4.52 11.69 -1.64
CA PRO A 56 -5.63 12.58 -1.99
C PRO A 56 -6.96 11.84 -1.89
N SER A 57 -8.03 12.53 -1.49
CA SER A 57 -9.34 11.90 -1.28
C SER A 57 -9.93 11.27 -2.54
N GLU A 58 -9.52 11.75 -3.72
CA GLU A 58 -9.85 11.11 -5.00
C GLU A 58 -9.32 9.67 -5.03
N PHE A 59 -8.09 9.44 -4.51
CA PHE A 59 -7.47 8.12 -4.43
C PHE A 59 -8.26 7.11 -3.63
N THR A 60 -8.71 7.50 -2.45
CA THR A 60 -9.53 6.63 -1.63
C THR A 60 -10.86 6.23 -2.30
N ARG A 61 -11.35 6.96 -3.31
CA ARG A 61 -12.61 6.63 -4.01
C ARG A 61 -12.46 5.61 -5.13
N PHE A 62 -11.31 5.58 -5.79
CA PHE A 62 -11.09 4.68 -6.93
C PHE A 62 -10.25 3.46 -6.57
N ILE A 63 -9.61 3.45 -5.41
CA ILE A 63 -8.70 2.38 -4.99
C ILE A 63 -9.38 0.99 -5.01
N ASP A 64 -10.69 0.95 -4.75
CA ASP A 64 -11.52 -0.27 -4.79
C ASP A 64 -11.69 -0.86 -6.21
N ASN A 65 -11.46 -0.05 -7.25
CA ASN A 65 -11.65 -0.44 -8.65
C ASN A 65 -10.33 -0.67 -9.39
N VAL A 66 -9.19 -0.65 -8.68
CA VAL A 66 -7.85 -0.78 -9.26
C VAL A 66 -7.08 -1.89 -8.55
N GLU A 67 -6.33 -2.66 -9.33
CA GLU A 67 -5.48 -3.71 -8.77
C GLU A 67 -4.30 -3.10 -8.00
N VAL A 68 -3.88 -3.75 -6.91
CA VAL A 68 -2.77 -3.28 -6.08
C VAL A 68 -1.46 -3.09 -6.86
N ASP A 69 -1.25 -3.91 -7.89
CA ASP A 69 -0.07 -3.82 -8.77
C ASP A 69 -0.11 -2.54 -9.63
N GLU A 70 -1.28 -2.19 -10.17
CA GLU A 70 -1.45 -0.94 -10.91
C GLU A 70 -1.26 0.28 -10.00
N VAL A 71 -1.73 0.22 -8.75
CA VAL A 71 -1.46 1.24 -7.73
C VAL A 71 0.05 1.36 -7.50
N ALA A 72 0.76 0.25 -7.29
CA ALA A 72 2.19 0.25 -7.03
C ALA A 72 3.02 0.82 -8.20
N GLN A 73 2.63 0.51 -9.43
CA GLN A 73 3.26 1.05 -10.64
C GLN A 73 2.98 2.54 -10.83
N SER A 74 1.81 2.99 -10.40
CA SER A 74 1.34 4.36 -10.50
C SER A 74 2.02 5.31 -9.53
N LEU A 75 2.48 4.81 -8.39
CA LEU A 75 3.07 5.61 -7.32
C LEU A 75 4.54 5.95 -7.62
N ASP A 76 4.84 7.25 -7.54
CA ASP A 76 6.19 7.81 -7.62
C ASP A 76 6.47 8.54 -6.31
N ILE A 77 7.18 7.89 -5.40
CA ILE A 77 7.46 8.43 -4.07
C ILE A 77 8.93 8.17 -3.76
N ASP A 78 9.68 9.23 -3.51
CA ASP A 78 11.11 9.11 -3.19
C ASP A 78 11.31 8.34 -1.88
N GLY A 79 12.16 7.32 -1.96
CA GLY A 79 12.49 6.44 -0.85
C GLY A 79 11.38 5.47 -0.45
N ALA A 80 10.27 5.37 -1.18
CA ALA A 80 9.21 4.42 -0.87
C ALA A 80 9.56 2.99 -1.28
N VAL A 81 8.93 2.02 -0.63
CA VAL A 81 9.12 0.59 -0.87
C VAL A 81 7.79 -0.15 -0.72
N LEU A 82 7.57 -1.13 -1.58
CA LEU A 82 6.47 -2.09 -1.48
C LEU A 82 7.02 -3.42 -0.96
N LEU A 83 6.45 -3.92 0.14
CA LEU A 83 6.72 -5.26 0.65
C LEU A 83 5.58 -6.17 0.24
N VAL A 84 5.92 -7.22 -0.50
CA VAL A 84 4.99 -8.25 -0.97
C VAL A 84 5.27 -9.50 -0.16
N VAL A 85 4.34 -9.84 0.72
CA VAL A 85 4.55 -10.81 1.80
C VAL A 85 3.68 -12.02 1.54
N ASP A 86 4.33 -13.15 1.22
CA ASP A 86 3.66 -14.44 1.13
C ASP A 86 3.42 -14.99 2.54
N THR A 87 2.16 -15.07 2.95
CA THR A 87 1.73 -15.59 4.25
C THR A 87 1.33 -17.07 4.19
N ASP A 88 1.74 -17.77 3.11
CA ASP A 88 1.46 -19.17 2.78
C ASP A 88 -0.03 -19.50 2.58
N TRP A 89 -0.82 -19.52 3.65
CA TRP A 89 -2.23 -19.90 3.60
C TRP A 89 -3.18 -18.72 3.42
N ASN A 90 -2.79 -17.52 3.88
CA ASN A 90 -3.61 -16.29 3.73
C ASN A 90 -3.19 -15.48 2.48
N GLY A 91 -2.63 -16.14 1.47
CA GLY A 91 -2.26 -15.48 0.22
C GLY A 91 -1.08 -14.50 0.35
N ILE A 92 -1.13 -13.44 -0.45
CA ILE A 92 -0.05 -12.46 -0.60
C ILE A 92 -0.54 -11.10 -0.13
N ASP A 93 0.09 -10.57 0.91
CA ASP A 93 -0.21 -9.26 1.47
C ASP A 93 0.76 -8.20 0.95
N TYR A 94 0.25 -7.00 0.73
CA TYR A 94 1.02 -5.90 0.16
C TYR A 94 1.07 -4.74 1.15
N TYR A 95 2.27 -4.35 1.54
CA TYR A 95 2.52 -3.25 2.48
C TYR A 95 3.38 -2.19 1.80
N ALA A 96 2.82 -1.01 1.59
CA ALA A 96 3.58 0.11 1.05
C ALA A 96 4.04 1.04 2.17
N PHE A 97 5.33 1.38 2.17
CA PHE A 97 5.92 2.32 3.11
C PHE A 97 6.64 3.43 2.37
N ALA A 98 6.62 4.63 2.95
CA ALA A 98 7.43 5.75 2.52
C ALA A 98 7.86 6.58 3.73
N PRO A 99 8.98 7.31 3.65
CA PRO A 99 9.33 8.29 4.66
C PRO A 99 8.16 9.25 4.96
N ALA A 100 8.00 9.61 6.23
CA ALA A 100 6.89 10.45 6.69
C ALA A 100 6.84 11.83 5.98
N ASP A 101 8.00 12.32 5.56
CA ASP A 101 8.17 13.61 4.88
C ASP A 101 8.13 13.50 3.35
N SER A 102 8.04 12.29 2.78
CA SER A 102 8.03 12.11 1.32
C SER A 102 6.76 12.69 0.68
N GLU A 103 6.93 13.37 -0.44
CA GLU A 103 5.81 13.85 -1.26
C GLU A 103 5.23 12.68 -2.07
N ILE A 104 3.91 12.50 -2.00
CA ILE A 104 3.21 11.47 -2.77
C ILE A 104 2.92 12.02 -4.16
N ARG A 105 3.52 11.41 -5.19
CA ARG A 105 3.22 11.71 -6.59
C ARG A 105 2.68 10.48 -7.30
N PHE A 106 1.90 10.75 -8.33
CA PHE A 106 1.43 9.74 -9.27
C PHE A 106 2.15 9.99 -10.60
N SER A 107 2.66 8.93 -11.20
CA SER A 107 3.30 9.00 -12.51
C SER A 107 2.27 9.45 -13.56
N GLU A 108 2.63 10.37 -14.46
CA GLU A 108 1.74 10.78 -15.56
C GLU A 108 1.35 9.56 -16.39
N GLY A 109 0.09 9.14 -16.31
CA GLY A 109 -0.41 7.91 -16.92
C GLY A 109 -1.46 7.17 -16.10
N VAL A 110 -1.61 7.50 -14.81
CA VAL A 110 -2.74 6.98 -14.02
C VAL A 110 -4.03 7.63 -14.50
N GLN A 111 -4.63 7.04 -15.52
CA GLN A 111 -6.03 7.24 -15.79
C GLN A 111 -6.77 6.55 -14.66
N PHE A 112 -6.99 7.25 -13.55
CA PHE A 112 -8.08 6.89 -12.65
C PHE A 112 -9.31 6.81 -13.54
N ALA A 113 -9.81 5.60 -13.80
CA ALA A 113 -10.78 5.32 -14.84
C ALA A 113 -12.14 5.93 -14.49
N GLY A 114 -12.22 7.25 -14.57
CA GLY A 114 -13.42 8.06 -14.64
C GLY A 114 -13.74 8.46 -16.08
N ASN A 115 -13.38 7.61 -17.05
CA ASN A 115 -13.82 7.71 -18.43
C ASN A 115 -14.49 6.40 -18.88
N ALA A 116 -15.45 5.93 -18.09
CA ALA A 116 -16.62 5.27 -18.63
C ALA A 116 -17.76 6.30 -18.67
N ILE A 117 -17.90 6.97 -19.82
CA ILE A 117 -19.19 7.30 -20.49
C ILE A 117 -20.39 6.63 -19.79
N GLU A 118 -21.40 7.35 -19.31
CA GLU A 118 -22.37 8.18 -20.04
C GLU A 118 -22.84 9.43 -19.28
#